data_AF-A0A1Z1FGP6-F1
#
_entry.id   AF-A0A1Z1FGP6-F1
#
_cell.length_a   1.000
_cell.length_b   1.000
_cell.length_c   1.000
_cell.angle_alpha   90.00
_cell.angle_beta   90.00
_cell.angle_gamma   90.00
#
_symmetry.space_group_name_H-M   'P 1'
#
loop_
_entity.id
_entity.type
_entity.pdbx_description
1 polymer ?
#
loop_
_entity_poly.entity_id
_entity_poly.type
_entity_poly.pdbx_seq_one_letter_code
_entity_poly.pdbx_strand_id
1 'polypeptide(L)' 'MHYKLVFPKNGKNDELAVEFDANDAAAALIYAHKESSGRSAELWKNDKMLCRIRRVPTADTTIWQIMAATA' A
#
# COMPACT_ATOMS: atom_id res chain seq x y z
N MET A 1 8.09 1.68 -14.83
CA MET A 1 6.68 2.14 -14.77
C MET A 1 6.56 3.01 -13.53
N HIS A 2 5.80 4.10 -13.62
CA HIS A 2 5.62 5.00 -12.48
C HIS A 2 4.47 4.51 -11.59
N TYR A 3 4.76 4.33 -10.30
CA TYR A 3 3.81 3.92 -9.28
C TYR A 3 3.80 4.91 -8.13
N LYS A 4 2.65 4.98 -7.45
CA LYS A 4 2.47 5.79 -6.26
C LYS A 4 1.82 4.94 -5.17
N LEU A 5 2.41 4.95 -3.99
CA LEU A 5 1.86 4.33 -2.79
C LEU A 5 1.30 5.43 -1.89
N VAL A 6 -0.02 5.45 -1.73
CA VAL A 6 -0.70 6.42 -0.87
C VAL A 6 -1.07 5.75 0.44
N PHE A 7 -0.74 6.38 1.55
CA PHE A 7 -1.15 5.98 2.90
C PHE A 7 -2.25 6.95 3.36
N PRO A 8 -3.53 6.57 3.27
CA PRO A 8 -4.63 7.46 3.60
C PRO A 8 -4.53 7.91 5.06
N LYS A 9 -4.95 9.15 5.32
CA LYS A 9 -5.02 9.70 6.69
C LYS A 9 -5.82 8.77 7.59
N ASN A 10 -5.21 8.29 8.67
CA ASN A 10 -5.90 7.48 9.68
C ASN A 10 -5.66 8.10 11.06
N GLY A 11 -6.69 8.75 11.60
CA GLY A 11 -6.63 9.42 12.90
C GLY A 11 -5.57 10.53 12.94
N LYS A 12 -4.53 10.32 13.76
CA LYS A 12 -3.45 11.29 14.04
C LYS A 12 -2.39 11.42 12.94
N ASN A 13 -2.30 10.46 12.02
CA ASN A 13 -1.26 10.46 10.99
C ASN A 13 -1.76 11.15 9.73
N ASP A 14 -1.02 12.12 9.21
CA ASP A 14 -1.30 12.74 7.92
C ASP A 14 -1.19 11.76 6.75
N GLU A 15 -1.80 12.15 5.64
CA GLU A 15 -1.65 11.45 4.38
C GLU A 15 -0.19 11.48 3.94
N LEU A 16 0.32 10.34 3.49
CA LEU A 16 1.67 10.22 2.94
C LEU A 16 1.56 9.59 1.56
N ALA A 17 2.20 10.19 0.56
CA ALA A 17 2.34 9.61 -0.77
C ALA A 17 3.81 9.37 -1.07
N VAL A 18 4.13 8.16 -1.51
CA VAL A 18 5.48 7.76 -1.92
C VAL A 18 5.41 7.40 -3.40
N GLU A 19 6.08 8.20 -4.23
CA GLU A 19 6.24 7.92 -5.66
C GLU A 19 7.52 7.11 -5.89
N PHE A 20 7.45 6.11 -6.76
CA PHE A 20 8.58 5.27 -7.08
C PHE A 20 8.46 4.67 -8.48
N ASP A 21 9.61 4.50 -9.13
CA ASP A 21 9.71 3.76 -10.38
C ASP A 21 10.06 2.31 -10.10
N ALA A 22 9.30 1.40 -10.71
CA ALA A 22 9.54 -0.03 -10.62
C ALA A 22 9.25 -0.73 -11.94
N ASN A 23 9.86 -1.92 -12.12
CA ASN A 23 9.55 -2.80 -13.25
C ASN A 23 8.13 -3.39 -13.12
N ASP A 24 7.68 -3.62 -11.90
CA ASP A 24 6.36 -4.17 -11.58
C ASP A 24 5.85 -3.68 -10.21
N ALA A 25 4.67 -4.15 -9.82
CA ALA A 25 3.99 -3.78 -8.59
C ALA A 25 4.60 -4.41 -7.31
N ALA A 26 5.54 -5.35 -7.39
CA ALA A 26 6.06 -6.07 -6.23
C ALA A 26 6.85 -5.14 -5.29
N ALA A 27 7.51 -4.12 -5.84
CA ALA A 27 8.21 -3.11 -5.05
C ALA A 27 7.28 -2.38 -4.06
N ALA A 28 5.98 -2.29 -4.36
CA ALA A 28 4.99 -1.65 -3.49
C ALA A 28 4.91 -2.30 -2.11
N LEU A 29 5.06 -3.63 -2.01
CA LEU A 29 5.05 -4.35 -0.73
C LEU A 29 6.27 -4.00 0.13
N ILE A 30 7.43 -3.77 -0.50
CA ILE A 30 8.66 -3.39 0.19
C ILE A 30 8.50 -1.99 0.79
N TYR A 31 8.00 -1.03 0.01
CA TYR A 31 7.74 0.32 0.49
C TYR A 31 6.63 0.35 1.55
N ALA A 32 5.54 -0.41 1.35
CA ALA A 32 4.48 -0.55 2.35
C ALA A 32 5.00 -1.09 3.68
N HIS A 33 5.93 -2.05 3.65
CA HIS A 33 6.55 -2.60 4.86
C HIS A 33 7.45 -1.58 5.57
N LYS A 34 8.29 -0.86 4.82
CA LYS A 34 9.23 0.13 5.38
C LYS A 34 8.52 1.31 6.02
N GLU A 35 7.52 1.85 5.35
CA GLU A 35 6.82 3.06 5.78
C GLU A 35 5.68 2.78 6.75
N SER A 36 5.21 1.52 6.85
CA SER A 36 4.03 1.22 7.64
C SER A 36 3.97 -0.17 8.25
N SER A 37 4.33 -0.27 9.53
CA SER A 37 4.05 -1.46 10.34
C SER A 37 2.56 -1.61 10.72
N GLY A 38 1.70 -0.62 10.44
CA GLY A 38 0.31 -0.62 10.92
C GLY A 38 -0.76 0.14 10.12
N ARG A 39 -0.47 0.77 8.97
CA ARG A 39 -1.48 1.43 8.12
C ARG A 39 -1.76 0.61 6.86
N SER A 40 -2.93 0.85 6.29
CA SER A 40 -3.22 0.41 4.91
C SER A 40 -2.54 1.36 3.92
N ALA A 41 -2.12 0.82 2.79
CA ALA A 41 -1.60 1.57 1.66
C ALA A 41 -2.44 1.28 0.41
N GLU A 42 -2.51 2.24 -0.49
CA GLU A 42 -3.18 2.15 -1.77
C GLU A 42 -2.11 2.23 -2.86
N LEU A 43 -2.08 1.24 -3.75
CA LEU A 43 -1.19 1.22 -4.89
C LEU A 43 -1.89 1.83 -6.10
N TRP A 44 -1.27 2.87 -6.64
CA TRP A 44 -1.71 3.60 -7.82
C TRP A 44 -0.67 3.44 -8.92
N LYS A 45 -1.14 3.35 -10.16
CA LYS A 45 -0.33 3.45 -11.37
C LYS A 45 -0.90 4.57 -12.21
N ASN A 46 -0.12 5.64 -12.40
CA ASN A 46 -0.65 6.93 -12.87
C ASN A 46 -1.86 7.33 -12.00
N ASP A 47 -3.01 7.60 -12.62
CA ASP A 47 -4.25 7.98 -11.92
C ASP A 47 -5.20 6.81 -11.63
N LYS A 48 -4.75 5.57 -11.84
CA LYS A 48 -5.57 4.38 -11.61
C LYS A 48 -5.14 3.66 -10.33
N MET A 49 -6.05 3.58 -9.36
CA MET A 49 -5.89 2.69 -8.21
C MET A 49 -5.93 1.23 -8.68
N LEU A 50 -4.93 0.45 -8.30
CA LEU A 50 -4.83 -0.97 -8.65
C LEU A 50 -5.32 -1.86 -7.51
N CYS A 51 -4.83 -1.60 -6.30
CA CYS A 51 -5.15 -2.41 -5.14
C CYS A 51 -4.90 -1.65 -3.84
N ARG A 52 -5.45 -2.20 -2.75
CA ARG A 52 -5.17 -1.81 -1.38
C ARG A 52 -4.39 -2.92 -0.69
N ILE A 53 -3.31 -2.52 -0.02
CA ILE A 53 -2.37 -3.38 0.69
C ILE A 53 -2.54 -3.10 2.18
N ARG A 54 -2.73 -4.12 3.01
CA ARG A 54 -2.76 -3.96 4.48
C ARG A 54 -2.22 -5.18 5.20
N ARG A 55 -1.71 -4.96 6.42
CA ARG A 55 -1.43 -6.06 7.34
C ARG A 55 -2.71 -6.47 8.08
N VAL A 56 -2.99 -7.77 8.12
CA VAL A 56 -4.12 -8.33 8.85
C VAL A 56 -3.64 -9.41 9.83
N PRO A 57 -4.11 -9.40 11.08
CA PRO A 57 -3.81 -10.47 12.02
C PRO A 57 -4.50 -11.77 11.58
N THR A 58 -3.83 -12.88 11.85
CA THR A 58 -4.32 -14.26 11.73
C THR A 58 -4.16 -14.94 13.09
N ALA A 59 -4.53 -16.22 13.22
CA ALA A 59 -4.38 -16.95 14.47
C ALA A 59 -2.94 -16.97 15.00
N ASP A 60 -1.95 -17.11 14.11
CA ASP A 60 -0.55 -17.37 14.50
C ASP A 60 0.41 -16.23 14.14
N THR A 61 0.02 -15.33 13.24
CA THR A 61 0.91 -14.29 12.71
C THR A 61 0.13 -13.13 12.09
N THR A 62 0.83 -12.19 11.45
CA THR A 62 0.23 -11.10 10.70
C THR A 62 0.73 -11.14 9.26
N ILE A 63 -0.21 -11.32 8.33
CA ILE A 63 0.05 -11.47 6.89
C ILE A 63 -0.29 -10.19 6.13
N TRP A 64 0.19 -10.09 4.89
CA TRP A 64 -0.26 -9.08 3.94
C TRP A 64 -1.53 -9.54 3.24
N GLN A 65 -2.54 -8.68 3.22
CA GLN A 65 -3.73 -8.82 2.39
C GLN A 65 -3.69 -7.79 1.26
N ILE A 66 -3.93 -8.26 0.04
CA ILE A 66 -4.03 -7.43 -1.16
C ILE A 66 -5.47 -7.53 -1.68
N MET A 67 -6.16 -6.40 -1.75
CA MET A 67 -7.53 -6.30 -2.24
C MET A 67 -7.53 -5.50 -3.54
N ALA A 68 -8.14 -6.03 -4.61
CA ALA A 68 -8.27 -5.27 -5.85
C ALA A 68 -9.07 -3.98 -5.62
N ALA A 69 -8.76 -2.92 -6.38
CA ALA A 69 -9.60 -1.74 -6.42
C ALA A 69 -11.01 -2.15 -6.87
N THR A 70 -12.03 -1.80 -6.09
CA THR A 70 -13.42 -1.97 -6.49
C THR A 70 -13.73 -0.98 -7.61
N ALA A 71 -14.31 -1.48 -8.71
CA ALA A 71 -14.79 -0.67 -9.82
C ALA A 71 -15.96 0.24 -9.40
#